data_AF-A0A7K3QZP4-F1
#
_entry.id   AF-A0A7K3QZP4-F1
#
_cell.length_a   1.000
_cell.length_b   1.000
_cell.length_c   1.000
_cell.angle_alpha   90.00
_cell.angle_beta   90.00
_cell.angle_gamma   90.00
#
_symmetry.space_group_name_H-M   'P 1'
#
loop_
_entity.id
_entity.type
_entity.pdbx_description
1 polymer ?
#
loop_
_entity_poly.entity_id
_entity_poly.type
_entity_poly.pdbx_seq_one_letter_code
_entity_poly.pdbx_strand_id
1 'polypeptide(L)'
;MLGYVAALKAVDEAVLTAIPSLERPVDLLGLVRSRETARSGRLGAYSYTVHGAGCRFLGDDGTEVDVDFAADGSEIFDLWRLRRYGLSLPEPVDVTDEELRSAVRSLRPPLREVRPDWFGIDR
;
A
#
# COMPACT_ATOMS: atom_id res chain seq x y z
N MET A 1 10.42 -1.10 -12.72
CA MET A 1 9.13 -0.54 -13.14
C MET A 1 8.22 -0.53 -11.93
N LEU A 2 8.32 0.59 -11.23
CA LEU A 2 7.82 0.94 -9.91
C LEU A 2 8.22 0.04 -8.74
N GLY A 3 7.94 -1.26 -8.70
CA GLY A 3 8.30 -2.04 -7.49
C GLY A 3 7.40 -1.75 -6.27
N TYR A 4 6.30 -1.01 -6.48
CA TYR A 4 5.25 -0.76 -5.49
C TYR A 4 4.79 -2.03 -4.76
N VAL A 5 4.57 -3.15 -5.48
CA VAL A 5 4.15 -4.42 -4.85
C VAL A 5 5.21 -4.95 -3.88
N ALA A 6 6.50 -4.78 -4.19
CA ALA A 6 7.57 -5.17 -3.28
C ALA A 6 7.63 -4.23 -2.06
N ALA A 7 7.45 -2.93 -2.29
CA ALA A 7 7.38 -1.94 -1.20
C ALA A 7 6.18 -2.21 -0.27
N LEU A 8 5.02 -2.57 -0.82
CA LEU A 8 3.82 -2.92 -0.05
C LEU A 8 4.05 -4.18 0.80
N LYS A 9 4.71 -5.21 0.25
CA LYS A 9 5.11 -6.39 1.03
C LYS A 9 6.05 -6.03 2.19
N ALA A 10 7.02 -5.14 1.96
CA ALA A 10 7.93 -4.68 3.01
C ALA A 10 7.21 -3.87 4.11
N VAL A 11 6.22 -3.06 3.72
CA VAL A 11 5.33 -2.36 4.66
C VAL A 11 4.57 -3.36 5.52
N ASP A 12 4.02 -4.41 4.93
CA ASP A 12 3.28 -5.44 5.69
C ASP A 12 4.13 -6.16 6.71
N GLU A 13 5.33 -6.57 6.29
CA GLU A 13 6.31 -7.16 7.19
C GLU A 13 6.63 -6.21 8.35
N ALA A 14 6.77 -4.91 8.08
CA ALA A 14 6.99 -3.90 9.11
C ALA A 14 5.78 -3.73 10.05
N VAL A 15 4.56 -3.75 9.53
CA VAL A 15 3.32 -3.67 10.33
C VAL A 15 3.22 -4.87 11.27
N LEU A 16 3.34 -6.09 10.73
CA LEU A 16 3.21 -7.34 11.50
C LEU A 16 4.37 -7.51 12.50
N THR A 17 5.57 -7.02 12.17
CA THR A 17 6.70 -7.01 13.11
C THR A 17 6.48 -6.01 14.24
N ALA A 18 5.98 -4.82 13.94
CA ALA A 18 5.78 -3.76 14.92
C ALA A 18 4.61 -4.02 15.86
N ILE A 19 3.59 -4.76 15.40
CA ILE A 19 2.42 -5.14 16.21
C ILE A 19 2.18 -6.64 16.05
N PRO A 20 2.89 -7.49 16.82
CA PRO A 20 2.84 -8.96 16.68
C PRO A 20 1.47 -9.60 16.96
N SER A 21 0.52 -8.86 17.54
CA SER A 21 -0.84 -9.32 17.76
C SER A 21 -1.73 -9.20 16.52
N LEU A 22 -1.28 -8.53 15.45
CA LEU A 22 -2.03 -8.46 14.20
C LEU A 22 -1.79 -9.72 13.36
N GLU A 23 -2.86 -10.23 12.76
CA GLU A 23 -2.76 -11.34 11.81
C GLU A 23 -2.56 -10.81 10.39
N ARG A 24 -3.13 -9.63 10.10
CA ARG A 24 -3.13 -9.00 8.78
C ARG A 24 -2.91 -7.49 8.86
N PRO A 25 -2.32 -6.86 7.82
CA PRO A 25 -2.13 -5.40 7.78
C PRO A 25 -3.44 -4.59 7.94
N VAL A 26 -4.56 -5.11 7.41
CA VAL A 26 -5.89 -4.49 7.55
C VAL A 26 -6.33 -4.35 9.01
N ASP A 27 -5.83 -5.17 9.92
CA ASP A 27 -6.22 -5.13 11.34
C ASP A 27 -5.78 -3.82 12.01
N LEU A 28 -4.78 -3.13 11.47
CA LEU A 28 -4.40 -1.78 11.89
C LEU A 28 -5.57 -0.80 11.77
N LEU A 29 -6.42 -0.92 10.73
CA LEU A 29 -7.62 -0.10 10.59
C LEU A 29 -8.63 -0.42 11.70
N GLY A 30 -8.71 -1.70 12.09
CA GLY A 30 -9.52 -2.15 13.23
C GLY A 30 -9.11 -1.44 14.52
N LEU A 31 -7.82 -1.49 14.85
CA LEU A 31 -7.26 -0.84 16.04
C LEU A 31 -7.48 0.68 16.05
N VAL A 32 -7.33 1.35 14.91
CA VAL A 32 -7.59 2.79 14.81
C VAL A 32 -9.07 3.10 15.02
N ARG A 33 -9.97 2.29 14.46
CA ARG A 33 -11.42 2.47 14.58
C ARG A 33 -11.92 2.20 16.01
N SER A 34 -11.34 1.22 16.70
CA SER A 34 -11.63 0.92 18.12
C SER A 34 -10.92 1.88 19.08
N ARG A 35 -10.07 2.79 18.58
CA ARG A 35 -9.26 3.74 19.36
C ARG A 35 -8.22 3.07 20.27
N GLU A 36 -7.84 1.85 19.96
CA GLU A 36 -6.74 1.14 20.62
C GLU A 36 -5.38 1.66 20.15
N THR A 37 -5.32 2.29 18.98
CA THR A 37 -4.14 3.00 18.50
C THR A 37 -4.50 4.33 17.83
N ALA A 38 -3.50 5.20 17.71
CA ALA A 38 -3.67 6.52 17.08
C ALA A 38 -3.85 6.38 15.56
N ARG A 39 -4.60 7.32 14.96
CA ARG A 39 -4.81 7.35 13.50
C ARG A 39 -3.52 7.50 12.69
N SER A 40 -2.48 8.05 13.30
CA SER A 40 -1.15 8.19 12.71
C SER A 40 -0.10 7.85 13.75
N GLY A 41 1.01 7.25 13.30
CA GLY A 41 2.09 6.85 14.17
C GLY A 41 3.31 6.39 13.39
N ARG A 42 4.16 5.59 14.03
CA ARG A 42 5.39 5.05 13.44
C ARG A 42 5.49 3.54 13.67
N LEU A 43 5.90 2.82 12.64
CA LEU A 43 6.09 1.37 12.59
C LEU A 43 7.46 1.10 11.95
N GLY A 44 8.49 0.90 12.78
CA GLY A 44 9.87 0.75 12.30
C GLY A 44 10.35 1.97 11.51
N ALA A 45 10.72 1.74 10.24
CA ALA A 45 11.19 2.74 9.29
C ALA A 45 10.07 3.53 8.58
N TYR A 46 8.80 3.22 8.89
CA TYR A 46 7.65 3.87 8.26
C TYR A 46 6.87 4.71 9.27
N SER A 47 6.49 5.91 8.88
CA SER A 47 5.34 6.58 9.48
C SER A 47 4.07 6.13 8.78
N TYR A 48 2.95 6.06 9.49
CA TYR A 48 1.66 5.68 8.91
C TYR A 48 0.58 6.72 9.20
N THR A 49 -0.43 6.79 8.35
CA THR A 49 -1.65 7.56 8.54
C THR A 49 -2.83 6.80 7.94
N VAL A 50 -3.74 6.35 8.80
CA VAL A 50 -4.99 5.69 8.38
C VAL A 50 -5.96 6.72 7.82
N HIS A 51 -6.59 6.39 6.69
CA HIS A 51 -7.59 7.20 6.01
C HIS A 51 -8.71 6.28 5.48
N GLY A 52 -9.91 6.82 5.21
CA GLY A 52 -11.04 6.07 4.64
C GLY A 52 -11.08 4.56 4.93
N ALA A 53 -10.78 3.77 3.89
CA ALA A 53 -10.64 2.32 3.93
C ALA A 53 -9.18 1.85 3.76
N GLY A 54 -8.22 2.74 3.94
CA GLY A 54 -6.81 2.49 3.64
C GLY A 54 -5.83 3.04 4.66
N CYS A 55 -4.56 2.93 4.32
CA CYS A 55 -3.46 3.48 5.10
C CYS A 55 -2.37 3.97 4.15
N ARG A 56 -1.84 5.15 4.47
CA ARG A 56 -0.66 5.69 3.81
C ARG A 56 0.55 5.49 4.69
N PHE A 57 1.59 4.91 4.13
CA PHE A 57 2.90 4.71 4.76
C PHE A 57 3.93 5.59 4.07
N LEU A 58 4.78 6.25 4.85
CA LEU A 58 5.88 7.07 4.38
C LEU A 58 7.17 6.56 5.02
N GLY A 59 8.07 6.03 4.18
CA GLY A 59 9.39 5.57 4.59
C GLY A 59 10.33 6.73 4.93
N ASP A 60 11.37 6.44 5.71
CA ASP A 60 12.41 7.42 6.05
C ASP A 60 13.19 7.95 4.83
N ASP A 61 13.17 7.19 3.72
CA ASP A 61 13.74 7.59 2.43
C ASP A 61 12.81 8.51 1.60
N GLY A 62 11.62 8.81 2.12
CA GLY A 62 10.60 9.62 1.45
C GLY A 62 9.64 8.82 0.56
N THR A 63 9.85 7.51 0.40
CA THR A 63 8.97 6.65 -0.41
C THR A 63 7.58 6.55 0.21
N GLU A 64 6.55 6.88 -0.56
CA GLU A 64 5.14 6.84 -0.17
C GLU A 64 4.47 5.57 -0.71
N VAL A 65 3.94 4.73 0.18
CA VAL A 65 3.11 3.56 -0.15
C VAL A 65 1.71 3.81 0.41
N ASP A 66 0.75 4.13 -0.46
CA ASP A 66 -0.66 4.26 -0.11
C ASP A 66 -1.42 3.03 -0.61
N VAL A 67 -2.29 2.45 0.21
CA VAL A 67 -3.07 1.24 -0.09
C VAL A 67 -4.47 1.34 0.54
N ASP A 68 -5.48 0.79 -0.13
CA ASP A 68 -6.81 0.56 0.45
C ASP A 68 -7.03 -0.92 0.74
N PHE A 69 -7.95 -1.21 1.64
CA PHE A 69 -8.39 -2.57 1.96
C PHE A 69 -9.82 -2.80 1.50
N ALA A 70 -10.04 -3.88 0.75
CA ALA A 70 -11.37 -4.33 0.37
C ALA A 70 -12.12 -4.91 1.59
N ALA A 71 -13.40 -5.23 1.43
CA ALA A 71 -14.24 -5.74 2.52
C ALA A 71 -13.78 -7.10 3.07
N ASP A 72 -13.11 -7.92 2.27
CA ASP A 72 -12.46 -9.17 2.68
C ASP A 72 -11.05 -8.95 3.29
N GLY A 73 -10.63 -7.70 3.40
CA GLY A 73 -9.32 -7.26 3.89
C GLY A 73 -8.19 -7.41 2.88
N SER A 74 -8.47 -7.79 1.63
CA SER A 74 -7.45 -7.81 0.58
C SER A 74 -6.96 -6.40 0.28
N GLU A 75 -5.67 -6.27 -0.02
CA GLU A 75 -5.07 -5.00 -0.40
C GLU A 75 -5.40 -4.68 -1.85
N ILE A 76 -5.89 -3.45 -2.06
CA ILE A 76 -6.27 -2.93 -3.36
C ILE A 76 -5.68 -1.53 -3.57
N PHE A 77 -5.31 -1.25 -4.81
CA PHE A 77 -4.76 0.05 -5.20
C PHE A 77 -5.10 0.39 -6.65
N ASP A 78 -5.06 1.68 -6.96
CA ASP A 78 -5.35 2.21 -8.29
C ASP A 78 -4.13 2.83 -8.96
N LEU A 79 -4.29 3.25 -10.22
CA LEU A 79 -3.24 3.93 -10.96
C LEU A 79 -2.78 5.22 -10.28
N TRP A 80 -3.68 5.92 -9.57
CA TRP A 80 -3.33 7.13 -8.83
C TRP A 80 -2.31 6.83 -7.72
N ARG A 81 -2.53 5.79 -6.91
CA ARG A 81 -1.56 5.34 -5.89
C ARG A 81 -0.23 4.90 -6.49
N LEU A 82 -0.26 4.19 -7.62
CA LEU A 82 0.97 3.80 -8.32
C LEU A 82 1.77 5.02 -8.82
N ARG A 83 1.07 6.03 -9.35
CA ARG A 83 1.71 7.27 -9.79
C ARG A 83 2.30 8.05 -8.62
N ARG A 84 1.56 8.16 -7.51
CA ARG A 84 2.03 8.76 -6.26
C ARG A 84 3.30 8.10 -5.74
N TYR A 85 3.31 6.77 -5.71
CA TYR A 85 4.49 6.00 -5.37
C TYR A 85 5.67 6.35 -6.29
N GLY A 86 5.48 6.33 -7.62
CA GLY A 86 6.54 6.66 -8.58
C GLY A 86 7.13 8.05 -8.38
N LEU A 87 6.29 9.04 -8.08
CA LEU A 87 6.72 10.42 -7.79
C LEU A 87 7.43 10.58 -6.44
N SER A 88 7.21 9.66 -5.50
CA SER A 88 7.81 9.68 -4.16
C SER A 88 9.18 9.03 -4.08
N LEU A 89 9.60 8.31 -5.13
CA LEU A 89 10.90 7.64 -5.16
C LEU A 89 12.05 8.67 -5.07
N PRO A 90 13.23 8.28 -4.52
CA PRO A 90 14.41 9.13 -4.49
C PRO A 90 14.81 9.67 -5.88
N GLU A 91 14.58 8.85 -6.92
CA GLU A 91 14.60 9.27 -8.32
C GLU A 91 13.15 9.22 -8.85
N PRO A 92 12.41 10.35 -8.85
CA PRO A 92 11.00 10.37 -9.21
C PRO A 92 10.76 9.90 -10.64
N VAL A 93 9.74 9.09 -10.82
CA VAL A 93 9.28 8.60 -12.12
C VAL A 93 7.84 9.04 -12.34
N ASP A 94 7.64 10.00 -13.24
CA ASP A 94 6.30 10.41 -13.71
C ASP A 94 5.94 9.64 -14.97
N VAL A 95 5.05 8.67 -14.82
CA VAL A 95 4.55 7.80 -15.89
C VAL A 95 3.09 8.10 -16.18
N THR A 96 2.71 7.90 -17.43
CA THR A 96 1.33 8.00 -17.89
C THR A 96 0.48 6.84 -17.39
N ASP A 97 -0.84 7.04 -17.34
CA ASP A 97 -1.79 5.98 -16.99
C ASP A 97 -1.68 4.76 -17.93
N GLU A 98 -1.35 4.97 -19.21
CA GLU A 98 -1.14 3.89 -20.17
C GLU A 98 0.10 3.05 -19.82
N GLU A 99 1.21 3.70 -19.49
CA GLU A 99 2.42 3.03 -19.04
C GLU A 99 2.19 2.27 -17.73
N LEU A 100 1.43 2.85 -16.79
CA LEU A 100 1.06 2.18 -15.54
C LEU A 100 0.19 0.94 -15.79
N ARG A 101 -0.83 1.04 -16.65
CA ARG A 101 -1.65 -0.13 -17.04
C ARG A 101 -0.80 -1.21 -17.69
N SER A 102 0.09 -0.81 -18.60
CA SER A 102 1.02 -1.73 -19.26
C SER A 102 1.92 -2.43 -18.25
N ALA A 103 2.49 -1.68 -17.31
CA ALA A 103 3.32 -2.19 -16.23
C ALA A 103 2.58 -3.23 -15.37
N VAL A 104 1.39 -2.89 -14.89
CA VAL A 104 0.55 -3.78 -14.08
C VAL A 104 0.21 -5.08 -14.84
N ARG A 105 -0.18 -4.98 -16.12
CA ARG A 105 -0.49 -6.15 -16.96
C ARG A 105 0.73 -7.02 -17.27
N SER A 106 1.92 -6.44 -17.23
CA SER A 106 3.17 -7.17 -17.44
C SER A 106 3.63 -7.97 -16.22
N LEU A 107 3.09 -7.71 -15.02
CA LEU A 107 3.48 -8.41 -13.80
C LEU A 107 3.24 -9.93 -13.88
N ARG A 108 4.11 -10.68 -13.21
CA ARG A 108 4.04 -12.14 -13.07
C ARG A 108 4.23 -12.54 -11.60
N PRO A 109 3.26 -13.20 -10.97
CA PRO A 109 1.91 -13.48 -11.48
C PRO A 109 1.12 -12.20 -11.79
N PRO A 110 0.11 -12.24 -12.68
CA PRO A 110 -0.73 -11.08 -12.95
C PRO A 110 -1.53 -10.70 -11.70
N LEU A 111 -1.74 -9.40 -11.50
CA LEU A 111 -2.62 -8.90 -10.45
C LEU A 111 -4.08 -9.07 -10.87
N ARG A 112 -4.95 -9.29 -9.88
CA ARG A 112 -6.39 -9.36 -10.10
C ARG A 112 -6.97 -7.96 -10.22
N GLU A 113 -7.61 -7.64 -11.35
CA GLU A 113 -8.37 -6.40 -11.47
C GLU A 113 -9.74 -6.58 -10.76
N VAL A 114 -9.97 -5.82 -9.69
CA VAL A 114 -11.19 -5.95 -8.86
C VAL A 114 -12.32 -5.03 -9.32
N ARG A 115 -11.96 -3.92 -9.97
CA ARG A 115 -12.83 -2.98 -10.71
C ARG A 115 -11.93 -2.19 -11.68
N PRO A 116 -12.47 -1.45 -12.67
CA PRO A 116 -11.66 -0.76 -13.66
C PRO A 116 -10.55 0.09 -13.02
N ASP A 117 -9.30 -0.18 -13.40
CA ASP A 117 -8.08 0.50 -12.92
C ASP A 117 -7.77 0.32 -11.42
N TRP A 118 -8.38 -0.69 -10.77
CA TRP A 118 -8.08 -1.11 -9.40
C TRP A 118 -7.63 -2.55 -9.37
N PHE A 119 -6.50 -2.78 -8.71
CA PHE A 119 -5.80 -4.06 -8.69
C PHE A 119 -5.65 -4.56 -7.26
N GLY A 120 -5.87 -5.86 -7.07
CA GLY A 120 -5.66 -6.56 -5.82
C GLY A 120 -4.47 -7.51 -5.89
N ILE A 121 -3.85 -7.73 -4.73
CA ILE A 121 -2.83 -8.77 -4.55
C ILE A 121 -3.52 -10.00 -3.97
N ASP A 122 -3.51 -11.10 -4.73
CA ASP A 122 -3.88 -12.41 -4.19
C ASP A 122 -2.72 -12.88 -3.29
N ARG A 123 -3.00 -13.07 -2.00
CA ARG A 123 -2.06 -13.63 -1.01
C ARG A 123 -2.46 -15.03 -0.61
#